data_AF-Q6TLH3-F1
#
_entry.id   AF-Q6TLH3-F1
#
_cell.length_a   1.000
_cell.length_b   1.000
_cell.length_c   1.000
_cell.angle_alpha   90.00
_cell.angle_beta   90.00
_cell.angle_gamma   90.00
#
_symmetry.space_group_name_H-M   'P 1'
#
loop_
_entity.id
_entity.type
_entity.pdbx_description
1 polymer ?
#
loop_
_entity_poly.entity_id
_entity_poly.type
_entity_poly.pdbx_seq_one_letter_code
_entity_poly.pdbx_strand_id
1 'polypeptide(L)'
;MDLQKIIHDALYDFILSYIPHADLSTLDDVILSYITGVLEDLGSQESVEENFDVEVFVEMLEAYIPGFSDIDSVKVCEMMFNLAAKLTSARDTESGEMKIEEGKFPLSESCDLSLGGSREKTHNLTLQAEGATAQVSESSWDNQEQHLLEMFPKCSVTEARSALSIAKGDMEEAVRLIIEGDVQLKCPPSLSANQGKTVSAEVDQKLKASILEKYMLVDDEEDKKVHRPVTPKDAPKKMVRYHGSQVVTTKGERYHLVKKEEPEDMKKTYVSLKPARKYRFH
;
A
#
# COMPACT_ATOMS: atom_id res chain seq x y z
N MET A 1 15.27 -11.47 -26.47
CA MET A 1 14.31 -10.80 -25.56
C MET A 1 12.88 -10.87 -26.08
N ASP A 2 12.64 -11.20 -27.35
CA ASP A 2 11.29 -11.21 -27.89
C ASP A 2 10.49 -12.45 -27.50
N LEU A 3 11.15 -13.59 -27.25
CA LEU A 3 10.50 -14.82 -26.81
C LEU A 3 9.71 -14.63 -25.50
N GLN A 4 10.34 -14.03 -24.47
CA GLN A 4 9.70 -13.75 -23.19
C GLN A 4 8.52 -12.79 -23.33
N LYS A 5 8.59 -11.81 -24.26
CA LYS A 5 7.47 -10.92 -24.54
C LYS A 5 6.30 -11.68 -25.17
N ILE A 6 6.57 -12.56 -26.14
CA ILE A 6 5.54 -13.40 -26.76
C ILE A 6 4.86 -14.30 -25.70
N ILE A 7 5.65 -14.87 -24.79
CA ILE A 7 5.14 -15.68 -23.67
C ILE A 7 4.27 -14.83 -22.76
N HIS A 8 4.79 -13.69 -22.32
CA HIS A 8 4.10 -12.77 -21.43
C HIS A 8 2.78 -12.29 -22.04
N ASP A 9 2.77 -11.84 -23.29
CA ASP A 9 1.57 -11.34 -23.96
C ASP A 9 0.53 -12.45 -24.17
N ALA A 10 0.96 -13.66 -24.56
CA ALA A 10 0.04 -14.78 -24.76
C ALA A 10 -0.55 -15.32 -23.44
N LEU A 11 0.26 -15.38 -22.38
CA LEU A 11 -0.24 -15.70 -21.03
C LEU A 11 -1.21 -14.64 -20.53
N TYR A 12 -0.86 -13.35 -20.73
CA TYR A 12 -1.69 -12.22 -20.34
C TYR A 12 -3.08 -12.29 -20.98
N ASP A 13 -3.13 -12.50 -22.30
CA ASP A 13 -4.38 -12.64 -23.05
C ASP A 13 -5.20 -13.85 -22.58
N PHE A 14 -4.54 -14.98 -22.32
CA PHE A 14 -5.22 -16.19 -21.83
C PHE A 14 -5.79 -15.99 -20.42
N ILE A 15 -4.99 -15.50 -19.48
CA ILE A 15 -5.39 -15.31 -18.09
C ILE A 15 -6.55 -14.31 -18.01
N LEU A 16 -6.48 -13.18 -18.71
CA LEU A 16 -7.57 -12.19 -18.70
C LEU A 16 -8.88 -12.70 -19.28
N SER A 17 -8.83 -13.70 -20.17
CA SER A 17 -10.04 -14.29 -20.75
C SER A 17 -10.86 -15.09 -19.72
N TYR A 18 -10.22 -15.62 -18.67
CA TYR A 18 -10.86 -16.36 -17.59
C TYR A 18 -10.97 -15.54 -16.29
N ILE A 19 -9.95 -14.75 -15.99
CA ILE A 19 -9.78 -13.98 -14.76
C ILE A 19 -9.55 -12.51 -15.11
N PRO A 20 -10.62 -11.73 -15.35
CA PRO A 20 -10.51 -10.33 -15.80
C PRO A 20 -9.92 -9.38 -14.74
N HIS A 21 -9.76 -9.86 -13.50
CA HIS A 21 -9.19 -9.12 -12.38
C HIS A 21 -7.84 -9.68 -11.92
N ALA A 22 -7.20 -10.52 -12.74
CA ALA A 22 -5.88 -11.04 -12.43
C ALA A 22 -4.85 -9.91 -12.43
N ASP A 23 -4.06 -9.86 -11.35
CA ASP A 23 -2.91 -8.98 -11.28
C ASP A 23 -1.68 -9.71 -11.83
N LEU A 24 -1.35 -9.44 -13.09
CA LEU A 24 -0.16 -10.02 -13.73
C LEU A 24 1.14 -9.31 -13.36
N SER A 25 1.10 -8.24 -12.55
CA SER A 25 2.32 -7.59 -12.06
C SER A 25 3.13 -8.49 -11.11
N THR A 26 2.53 -9.58 -10.62
CA THR A 26 3.19 -10.59 -9.79
C THR A 26 4.07 -11.54 -10.58
N LEU A 27 3.93 -11.58 -11.92
CA LEU A 27 4.70 -12.45 -12.79
C LEU A 27 6.10 -11.86 -12.99
N ASP A 28 7.05 -12.33 -12.18
CA ASP A 28 8.43 -11.89 -12.20
C ASP A 28 9.27 -12.59 -13.28
N ASP A 29 10.51 -12.12 -13.47
CA ASP A 29 11.47 -12.71 -14.39
C ASP A 29 11.80 -14.19 -14.04
N VAL A 30 11.66 -14.57 -12.78
CA VAL A 30 11.95 -15.94 -12.30
C VAL A 30 10.87 -16.90 -12.80
N ILE A 31 9.60 -16.54 -12.65
CA ILE A 31 8.48 -17.34 -13.15
C ILE A 31 8.41 -17.31 -14.66
N LEU A 32 8.67 -16.16 -15.30
CA LEU A 32 8.80 -16.12 -16.76
C LEU A 32 9.92 -17.04 -17.26
N SER A 33 11.05 -17.10 -16.55
CA SER A 33 12.13 -18.03 -16.88
C SER A 33 11.73 -19.49 -16.69
N TYR A 34 10.99 -19.80 -15.62
CA TYR A 34 10.47 -21.16 -15.41
C TYR A 34 9.49 -21.56 -16.52
N ILE A 35 8.52 -20.71 -16.85
CA ILE A 35 7.54 -20.99 -17.90
C ILE A 35 8.24 -21.13 -19.26
N THR A 36 9.24 -20.28 -19.52
CA THR A 36 10.07 -20.41 -20.72
C THR A 36 10.76 -21.78 -20.77
N GLY A 37 11.35 -22.25 -19.67
CA GLY A 37 11.96 -23.59 -19.59
C GLY A 37 10.96 -24.70 -19.88
N VAL A 38 9.78 -24.66 -19.26
CA VAL A 38 8.70 -25.64 -19.51
C VAL A 38 8.27 -25.66 -20.99
N LEU A 39 8.19 -24.50 -21.63
CA LEU A 39 7.83 -24.38 -23.05
C LEU A 39 8.94 -24.83 -23.98
N GLU A 40 10.20 -24.62 -23.61
CA GLU A 40 11.36 -25.14 -24.33
C GLU A 40 11.41 -26.66 -24.30
N ASP A 41 11.13 -27.24 -23.13
CA ASP A 41 11.01 -28.68 -22.95
C ASP A 41 9.87 -29.18 -23.85
N LEU A 42 8.64 -28.67 -23.70
CA LEU A 42 7.47 -29.03 -24.53
C LEU A 42 7.66 -28.87 -26.04
N GLY A 43 8.46 -27.89 -26.48
CA GLY A 43 8.75 -27.63 -27.88
C GLY A 43 9.81 -28.55 -28.49
N SER A 44 10.63 -29.20 -27.66
CA SER A 44 11.64 -30.16 -28.12
C SER A 44 10.97 -31.47 -28.55
N GLN A 45 11.36 -32.02 -29.71
CA GLN A 45 10.80 -33.30 -30.20
C GLN A 45 11.04 -34.49 -29.23
N GLU A 46 11.90 -34.32 -28.24
CA GLU A 46 12.30 -35.33 -27.26
C GLU A 46 11.33 -35.38 -26.05
N SER A 47 10.56 -34.33 -25.79
CA SER A 47 9.72 -34.21 -24.58
C SER A 47 8.30 -34.75 -24.70
N VAL A 48 7.86 -35.28 -25.84
CA VAL A 48 6.56 -35.99 -25.90
C VAL A 48 6.55 -37.19 -24.94
N GLU A 49 7.73 -37.69 -24.56
CA GLU A 49 7.88 -38.73 -23.53
C GLU A 49 7.86 -38.18 -22.09
N GLU A 50 8.16 -36.90 -21.88
CA GLU A 50 8.04 -36.27 -20.57
C GLU A 50 6.61 -35.78 -20.38
N ASN A 51 5.86 -36.53 -19.57
CA ASN A 51 4.52 -36.15 -19.14
C ASN A 51 4.55 -34.74 -18.53
N PHE A 52 4.16 -33.72 -19.31
CA PHE A 52 3.90 -32.38 -18.80
C PHE A 52 2.87 -32.49 -17.67
N ASP A 53 3.34 -32.24 -16.45
CA ASP A 53 2.52 -32.28 -15.24
C ASP A 53 1.76 -30.96 -15.14
N VAL A 54 0.57 -30.95 -15.73
CA VAL A 54 -0.30 -29.77 -15.74
C VAL A 54 -0.75 -29.42 -14.33
N GLU A 55 -0.93 -30.41 -13.45
CA GLU A 55 -1.33 -30.21 -12.06
C GLU A 55 -0.27 -29.42 -11.29
N VAL A 56 1.01 -29.78 -11.42
CA VAL A 56 2.12 -29.03 -10.81
C VAL A 56 2.24 -27.63 -11.40
N PHE A 57 2.05 -27.48 -12.71
CA PHE A 57 2.08 -26.16 -13.36
C PHE A 57 0.94 -25.25 -12.87
N VAL A 58 -0.27 -25.79 -12.73
CA VAL A 58 -1.44 -25.07 -12.22
C VAL A 58 -1.25 -24.73 -10.74
N GLU A 59 -0.74 -25.63 -9.92
CA GLU A 59 -0.44 -25.36 -8.51
C GLU A 59 0.57 -24.23 -8.35
N MET A 60 1.63 -24.23 -9.18
CA MET A 60 2.62 -23.18 -9.16
C MET A 60 2.02 -21.83 -9.58
N LEU A 61 1.21 -21.78 -10.65
CA LEU A 61 0.60 -20.53 -11.11
C LEU A 61 -0.49 -20.00 -10.18
N GLU A 62 -1.25 -20.87 -9.51
CA GLU A 62 -2.24 -20.48 -8.49
C GLU A 62 -1.61 -19.68 -7.35
N ALA A 63 -0.35 -19.95 -7.01
CA ALA A 63 0.37 -19.21 -5.98
C ALA A 63 0.63 -17.74 -6.36
N TYR A 64 0.73 -17.42 -7.65
CA TYR A 64 0.95 -16.06 -8.16
C TYR A 64 -0.34 -15.40 -8.64
N ILE A 65 -1.27 -16.20 -9.17
CA ILE A 65 -2.52 -15.78 -9.78
C ILE A 65 -3.65 -16.55 -9.10
N PRO A 66 -4.28 -15.98 -8.06
CA PRO A 66 -5.40 -16.62 -7.40
C PRO A 66 -6.56 -16.92 -8.35
N GLY A 67 -7.09 -18.13 -8.30
CA GLY A 67 -8.17 -18.63 -9.17
C GLY A 67 -7.70 -19.21 -10.51
N PHE A 68 -6.40 -19.30 -10.76
CA PHE A 68 -5.85 -20.01 -11.92
C PHE A 68 -6.22 -21.50 -11.90
N SER A 69 -6.34 -22.12 -10.73
CA SER A 69 -6.78 -23.52 -10.58
C SER A 69 -8.23 -23.78 -10.97
N ASP A 70 -9.05 -22.74 -11.14
CA ASP A 70 -10.44 -22.87 -11.61
C ASP A 70 -10.52 -23.06 -13.14
N ILE A 71 -9.43 -22.80 -13.87
CA ILE A 71 -9.35 -23.01 -15.31
C ILE A 71 -9.22 -24.52 -15.58
N ASP A 72 -9.99 -25.02 -16.56
CA ASP A 72 -9.93 -26.42 -16.98
C ASP A 72 -8.51 -26.79 -17.43
N SER A 73 -7.93 -27.86 -16.86
CA SER A 73 -6.58 -28.32 -17.16
C SER A 73 -6.37 -28.62 -18.64
N VAL A 74 -7.43 -29.04 -19.34
CA VAL A 74 -7.42 -29.23 -20.81
C VAL A 74 -7.12 -27.90 -21.51
N LYS A 75 -7.68 -26.78 -21.04
CA LYS A 75 -7.46 -25.45 -21.61
C LYS A 75 -6.06 -24.91 -21.34
N VAL A 76 -5.53 -25.18 -20.14
CA VAL A 76 -4.15 -24.85 -19.79
C VAL A 76 -3.18 -25.62 -20.69
N CYS A 77 -3.39 -26.93 -20.87
CA CYS A 77 -2.61 -27.75 -21.80
C CYS A 77 -2.71 -27.24 -23.25
N GLU A 78 -3.91 -27.00 -23.77
CA GLU A 78 -4.12 -26.46 -25.12
C GLU A 78 -3.35 -25.14 -25.31
N MET A 79 -3.40 -24.23 -24.34
CA MET A 79 -2.63 -22.99 -24.37
C MET A 79 -1.13 -23.28 -24.43
N MET A 80 -0.59 -24.14 -23.55
CA MET A 80 0.84 -24.42 -23.50
C MET A 80 1.37 -25.07 -24.76
N PHE A 81 0.64 -26.02 -25.36
CA PHE A 81 1.01 -26.62 -26.63
C PHE A 81 0.98 -25.60 -27.79
N ASN A 82 -0.07 -24.76 -27.85
CA ASN A 82 -0.16 -23.71 -28.87
C ASN A 82 0.96 -22.69 -28.72
N LEU A 83 1.30 -22.33 -27.49
CA LEU A 83 2.34 -21.36 -27.19
C LEU A 83 3.72 -21.94 -27.52
N ALA A 84 4.02 -23.18 -27.12
CA ALA A 84 5.25 -23.89 -27.50
C ALA A 84 5.40 -23.98 -29.03
N ALA A 85 4.35 -24.37 -29.75
CA ALA A 85 4.36 -24.40 -31.22
C ALA A 85 4.61 -23.00 -31.83
N LYS A 86 4.02 -21.96 -31.25
CA LYS A 86 4.25 -20.56 -31.66
C LYS A 86 5.71 -20.14 -31.41
N LEU A 87 6.32 -20.57 -30.31
CA LEU A 87 7.73 -20.27 -30.02
C LEU A 87 8.69 -20.99 -30.96
N THR A 88 8.44 -22.25 -31.27
CA THR A 88 9.23 -23.00 -32.26
C THR A 88 9.16 -22.33 -33.63
N SER A 89 7.96 -21.92 -34.07
CA SER A 89 7.79 -21.19 -35.34
C SER A 89 8.47 -19.81 -35.33
N ALA A 90 8.47 -19.10 -34.20
CA ALA A 90 9.16 -17.82 -34.08
C ALA A 90 10.69 -17.98 -34.18
N ARG A 91 11.24 -19.05 -33.58
CA ARG A 91 12.67 -19.42 -33.62
C ARG A 91 13.17 -19.74 -35.03
N ASP A 92 12.37 -20.44 -35.80
CA ASP A 92 12.70 -20.77 -37.20
C ASP A 92 12.75 -19.51 -38.09
N THR A 93 11.94 -18.49 -37.75
CA THR A 93 11.91 -17.24 -38.50
C THR A 93 13.12 -16.35 -38.19
N GLU A 94 13.60 -16.32 -36.94
CA GLU A 94 14.82 -15.59 -36.56
C GLU A 94 16.12 -16.32 -36.96
N SER A 95 16.11 -17.65 -37.02
CA SER A 95 17.28 -18.46 -37.43
C SER A 95 17.41 -18.59 -38.96
N GLY A 96 16.39 -18.18 -39.71
CA GLY A 96 16.31 -18.29 -41.17
C GLY A 96 17.22 -17.35 -41.96
N GLU A 97 17.88 -16.37 -41.34
CA GLU A 97 18.84 -15.48 -42.01
C GLU A 97 20.23 -16.11 -42.23
N MET A 98 20.37 -17.43 -42.37
CA MET A 98 21.58 -18.04 -42.95
C MET A 98 21.25 -19.31 -43.74
N LYS A 99 20.47 -19.20 -44.82
CA LYS A 99 20.55 -20.14 -45.94
C LYS A 99 20.52 -19.41 -47.27
N ILE A 100 21.70 -18.93 -47.67
CA ILE A 100 22.01 -18.54 -49.04
C ILE A 100 21.93 -19.81 -49.89
N GLU A 101 20.78 -20.09 -50.50
CA GLU A 101 20.69 -20.91 -51.70
C GLU A 101 19.80 -20.15 -52.68
N GLU A 102 20.38 -19.93 -53.85
CA GLU A 102 20.06 -18.92 -54.84
C GLU A 102 18.73 -19.19 -55.56
N GLY A 103 17.99 -18.13 -55.88
CA GLY A 103 17.24 -18.11 -57.15
C GLY A 103 15.80 -17.61 -57.13
N LYS A 104 15.66 -16.37 -57.64
CA LYS A 104 14.52 -15.79 -58.39
C LYS A 104 13.37 -15.12 -57.61
N PHE A 105 13.44 -13.78 -57.61
CA PHE A 105 12.46 -12.76 -58.10
C PHE A 105 10.93 -13.01 -57.98
N PRO A 106 10.08 -11.95 -57.92
CA PRO A 106 10.29 -10.55 -57.51
C PRO A 106 9.22 -9.97 -56.55
N LEU A 107 9.67 -9.04 -55.70
CA LEU A 107 9.13 -7.70 -55.41
C LEU A 107 7.62 -7.44 -55.63
N SER A 108 6.92 -7.16 -54.52
CA SER A 108 5.80 -6.22 -54.49
C SER A 108 5.77 -5.50 -53.14
N GLU A 109 6.31 -4.28 -53.15
CA GLU A 109 5.79 -3.04 -52.54
C GLU A 109 4.87 -3.19 -51.30
N SER A 110 5.38 -2.94 -50.10
CA SER A 110 5.35 -1.63 -49.40
C SER A 110 4.12 -1.42 -48.51
N CYS A 111 4.31 -1.53 -47.19
CA CYS A 111 3.85 -0.51 -46.26
C CYS A 111 4.78 -0.51 -45.04
N ASP A 112 5.42 0.63 -44.88
CA ASP A 112 6.54 0.97 -44.05
C ASP A 112 6.01 1.69 -42.81
N LEU A 113 6.24 1.16 -41.61
CA LEU A 113 6.29 1.90 -40.34
C LEU A 113 7.09 1.05 -39.33
N SER A 114 8.41 1.05 -39.48
CA SER A 114 9.34 0.60 -38.44
C SER A 114 10.28 1.75 -38.06
N LEU A 115 10.04 2.35 -36.88
CA LEU A 115 11.09 3.05 -36.14
C LEU A 115 11.80 2.01 -35.27
N GLY A 116 12.69 1.25 -35.91
CA GLY A 116 13.63 0.34 -35.28
C GLY A 116 14.91 0.34 -36.14
N GLY A 117 16.00 0.82 -35.57
CA GLY A 117 17.31 0.90 -36.23
C GLY A 117 18.28 1.64 -35.33
N SER A 118 19.01 0.94 -34.46
CA SER A 118 20.31 0.34 -34.76
C SER A 118 21.40 1.39 -35.03
N ARG A 119 22.15 1.66 -33.96
CA ARG A 119 23.62 1.62 -33.91
C ARG A 119 24.36 2.23 -35.11
N GLU A 120 24.45 3.56 -35.15
CA GLU A 120 25.57 4.22 -35.83
C GLU A 120 26.20 5.32 -34.98
N LYS A 121 27.43 4.99 -34.59
CA LYS A 121 28.49 5.79 -34.02
C LYS A 121 28.66 7.10 -34.81
N THR A 122 27.90 8.13 -34.47
CA THR A 122 28.08 9.47 -35.02
C THR A 122 28.87 10.30 -34.03
N HIS A 123 30.15 10.43 -34.37
CA HIS A 123 31.08 11.40 -33.83
C HIS A 123 30.58 12.81 -34.18
N ASN A 124 29.60 13.31 -33.44
CA ASN A 124 29.08 14.64 -33.65
C ASN A 124 30.05 15.64 -33.02
N LEU A 125 31.07 15.97 -33.82
CA LEU A 125 31.81 17.22 -33.78
C LEU A 125 30.78 18.35 -33.69
N THR A 126 30.58 18.86 -32.48
CA THR A 126 29.72 20.02 -32.24
C THR A 126 30.43 21.24 -32.83
N LEU A 127 29.96 21.62 -34.02
CA LEU A 127 30.33 22.87 -34.68
C LEU A 127 29.87 24.04 -33.81
N GLN A 128 30.84 24.87 -33.44
CA GLN A 128 30.63 26.15 -32.79
C GLN A 128 29.73 27.03 -33.67
N ALA A 129 28.50 27.24 -33.24
CA ALA A 129 27.67 28.34 -33.72
C ALA A 129 27.70 29.44 -32.66
N GLU A 130 28.54 30.42 -32.94
CA GLU A 130 28.71 31.68 -32.23
C GLU A 130 27.40 32.48 -32.26
N GLY A 131 26.71 32.56 -31.13
CA GLY A 131 25.45 33.28 -30.98
C GLY A 131 25.21 33.62 -29.52
N ALA A 132 25.61 34.84 -29.14
CA ALA A 132 25.61 35.33 -27.78
C ALA A 132 24.21 35.45 -27.16
N THR A 133 23.86 34.60 -26.19
CA THR A 133 23.01 34.95 -25.03
C THR A 133 23.28 34.00 -23.86
N ALA A 134 23.96 34.51 -22.82
CA ALA A 134 23.94 34.09 -21.41
C ALA A 134 23.61 32.60 -21.07
N GLN A 135 24.57 31.69 -21.25
CA GLN A 135 24.48 30.31 -20.75
C GLN A 135 25.74 29.99 -19.94
N VAL A 136 25.74 30.29 -18.63
CA VAL A 136 26.88 30.00 -17.72
C VAL A 136 26.49 28.98 -16.65
N SER A 137 25.46 28.15 -16.87
CA SER A 137 25.10 27.12 -15.87
C SER A 137 24.63 25.78 -16.43
N GLU A 138 24.31 25.66 -17.72
CA GLU A 138 23.82 24.38 -18.27
C GLU A 138 24.94 23.33 -18.41
N SER A 139 26.17 23.73 -18.79
CA SER A 139 27.27 22.76 -19.01
C SER A 139 27.73 22.02 -17.75
N SER A 140 27.37 22.50 -16.55
CA SER A 140 27.70 21.80 -15.30
C SER A 140 26.86 20.54 -15.14
N TRP A 141 25.60 20.56 -15.59
CA TRP A 141 24.68 19.44 -15.42
C TRP A 141 24.94 18.33 -16.43
N ASP A 142 25.38 18.67 -17.65
CA ASP A 142 25.73 17.66 -18.66
C ASP A 142 26.85 16.73 -18.20
N ASN A 143 27.86 17.26 -17.48
CA ASN A 143 28.93 16.44 -16.90
C ASN A 143 28.41 15.53 -15.78
N GLN A 144 27.44 15.99 -14.98
CA GLN A 144 26.82 15.19 -13.94
C GLN A 144 25.91 14.11 -14.54
N GLU A 145 25.14 14.44 -15.58
CA GLU A 145 24.30 13.50 -16.32
C GLU A 145 25.15 12.36 -16.89
N GLN A 146 26.28 12.70 -17.54
CA GLN A 146 27.20 11.70 -18.07
C GLN A 146 27.75 10.79 -16.97
N HIS A 147 28.06 11.32 -15.79
CA HIS A 147 28.56 10.50 -14.68
C HIS A 147 27.48 9.57 -14.09
N LEU A 148 26.20 9.99 -14.08
CA LEU A 148 25.09 9.09 -13.70
C LEU A 148 24.93 7.93 -14.70
N LEU A 149 25.11 8.17 -16.00
CA LEU A 149 25.06 7.13 -17.03
C LEU A 149 26.24 6.14 -16.91
N GLU A 150 27.40 6.60 -16.44
CA GLU A 150 28.55 5.74 -16.13
C GLU A 150 28.30 4.85 -14.92
N MET A 151 27.65 5.37 -13.88
CA MET A 151 27.30 4.61 -12.67
C MET A 151 26.13 3.64 -12.88
N PHE A 152 25.14 4.05 -13.69
CA PHE A 152 23.94 3.28 -13.97
C PHE A 152 23.77 3.08 -15.48
N PRO A 153 24.41 2.05 -16.08
CA PRO A 153 24.31 1.78 -17.53
C PRO A 153 22.90 1.47 -18.02
N LYS A 154 21.99 1.13 -17.10
CA LYS A 154 20.57 0.88 -17.37
C LYS A 154 19.70 2.14 -17.23
N CYS A 155 20.23 3.21 -16.63
CA CYS A 155 19.51 4.46 -16.46
C CYS A 155 19.44 5.19 -17.80
N SER A 156 18.24 5.65 -18.15
CA SER A 156 18.05 6.48 -19.34
C SER A 156 18.50 7.92 -19.09
N VAL A 157 18.87 8.61 -20.17
CA VAL A 157 19.23 10.05 -20.15
C VAL A 157 18.14 10.88 -19.48
N THR A 158 16.87 10.58 -19.75
CA THR A 158 15.71 11.27 -19.17
C THR A 158 15.58 11.05 -17.67
N GLU A 159 15.90 9.86 -17.17
CA GLU A 159 15.85 9.55 -15.73
C GLU A 159 17.00 10.24 -14.99
N ALA A 160 18.22 10.19 -15.54
CA ALA A 160 19.37 10.90 -14.97
C ALA A 160 19.09 12.41 -14.87
N ARG A 161 18.56 13.00 -15.95
CA ARG A 161 18.18 14.42 -15.97
C ARG A 161 17.05 14.75 -15.00
N SER A 162 16.04 13.88 -14.89
CA SER A 162 14.95 14.02 -13.92
C SER A 162 15.48 13.97 -12.48
N ALA A 163 16.32 12.99 -12.15
CA ALA A 163 16.97 12.87 -10.84
C ALA A 163 17.77 14.12 -10.49
N LEU A 164 18.62 14.62 -11.40
CA LEU A 164 19.39 15.85 -11.19
C LEU A 164 18.48 17.06 -10.99
N SER A 165 17.37 17.13 -11.73
CA SER A 165 16.40 18.22 -11.58
C SER A 165 15.70 18.18 -10.21
N ILE A 166 15.32 17.00 -9.72
CA ILE A 166 14.66 16.83 -8.41
C ILE A 166 15.67 17.10 -7.27
N ALA A 167 16.90 16.59 -7.42
CA ALA A 167 18.00 16.80 -6.49
C ALA A 167 18.62 18.21 -6.56
N LYS A 168 18.16 19.06 -7.50
CA LYS A 168 18.66 20.44 -7.72
C LYS A 168 20.17 20.50 -7.97
N GLY A 169 20.72 19.51 -8.67
CA GLY A 169 22.14 19.42 -9.02
C GLY A 169 23.03 18.76 -7.96
N ASP A 170 22.46 18.24 -6.86
CA ASP A 170 23.18 17.39 -5.91
C ASP A 170 23.32 15.97 -6.49
N MET A 171 24.57 15.49 -6.59
CA MET A 171 24.85 14.21 -7.25
C MET A 171 24.49 13.03 -6.35
N GLU A 172 24.81 13.12 -5.07
CA GLU A 172 24.55 12.09 -4.08
C GLU A 172 23.05 11.86 -3.91
N GLU A 173 22.26 12.94 -3.88
CA GLU A 173 20.80 12.85 -3.82
C GLU A 173 20.20 12.33 -5.14
N ALA A 174 20.76 12.69 -6.30
CA ALA A 174 20.33 12.15 -7.59
C ALA A 174 20.58 10.63 -7.69
N VAL A 175 21.74 10.17 -7.23
CA VAL A 175 22.07 8.73 -7.12
C VAL A 175 21.08 8.02 -6.21
N ARG A 176 20.76 8.62 -5.05
CA ARG A 176 19.79 8.06 -4.10
C ARG A 176 18.40 7.92 -4.75
N LEU A 177 17.94 8.93 -5.47
CA LEU A 177 16.65 8.91 -6.20
C LEU A 177 16.60 7.83 -7.28
N ILE A 178 17.69 7.58 -7.97
CA ILE A 178 17.78 6.51 -8.98
C ILE A 178 17.72 5.13 -8.33
N ILE A 179 18.42 4.92 -7.21
CA ILE A 179 18.41 3.64 -6.48
C ILE A 179 17.03 3.35 -5.89
N GLU A 180 16.38 4.36 -5.30
CA GLU A 180 15.07 4.21 -4.67
C GLU A 180 13.94 4.00 -5.70
N GLY A 181 14.21 4.22 -6.99
CA GLY A 181 13.21 4.14 -8.07
C GLY A 181 12.27 5.36 -8.10
N ASP A 182 12.59 6.41 -7.36
CA ASP A 182 11.74 7.58 -7.15
C ASP A 182 11.62 8.50 -8.39
N VAL A 183 12.52 8.34 -9.36
CA VAL A 183 12.53 9.13 -10.60
C VAL A 183 11.29 8.91 -11.47
N GLN A 184 10.69 7.73 -11.43
CA GLN A 184 9.48 7.44 -12.21
C GLN A 184 8.21 8.02 -11.58
N LEU A 185 8.25 8.41 -10.31
CA LEU A 185 7.04 8.80 -9.55
C LEU A 185 6.97 10.28 -9.21
N LYS A 186 8.06 11.04 -9.40
CA LYS A 186 8.13 12.44 -8.98
C LYS A 186 8.39 13.40 -10.13
N CYS A 187 7.81 13.13 -11.29
CA CYS A 187 7.52 14.19 -12.24
C CYS A 187 6.33 14.98 -11.63
N PRO A 188 6.53 16.15 -10.97
CA PRO A 188 5.40 17.01 -10.67
C PRO A 188 4.73 17.33 -12.02
N PRO A 189 3.39 17.30 -12.13
CA PRO A 189 2.71 17.46 -13.39
C PRO A 189 2.87 18.89 -13.92
N SER A 190 4.02 19.22 -14.48
CA SER A 190 4.26 20.45 -15.21
C SER A 190 4.02 20.16 -16.70
N LEU A 191 2.74 20.26 -17.06
CA LEU A 191 2.29 20.86 -18.32
C LEU A 191 2.96 20.34 -19.60
N SER A 192 2.59 19.13 -20.04
CA SER A 192 2.48 18.81 -21.47
C SER A 192 1.47 17.66 -21.63
N ALA A 193 0.18 18.01 -21.65
CA ALA A 193 -0.58 18.06 -22.90
C ALA A 193 -0.72 16.69 -23.58
N ASN A 194 -1.49 15.79 -22.97
CA ASN A 194 -2.27 14.81 -23.72
C ASN A 194 -3.72 14.84 -23.21
N GLN A 195 -4.59 15.22 -24.13
CA GLN A 195 -5.96 15.65 -23.93
C GLN A 195 -6.87 14.43 -23.66
N GLY A 196 -6.98 14.03 -22.40
CA GLY A 196 -7.94 13.03 -21.94
C GLY A 196 -9.09 13.69 -21.18
N LYS A 197 -10.11 14.15 -21.91
CA LYS A 197 -11.47 14.51 -21.46
C LYS A 197 -11.57 15.01 -20.00
N THR A 198 -11.69 16.32 -19.86
CA THR A 198 -12.13 17.01 -18.64
C THR A 198 -13.50 16.48 -18.18
N VAL A 199 -13.52 15.33 -17.51
CA VAL A 199 -14.65 14.95 -16.67
C VAL A 199 -14.67 15.99 -15.56
N SER A 200 -15.72 16.81 -15.54
CA SER A 200 -15.91 17.90 -14.60
C SER A 200 -15.47 17.48 -13.20
N ALA A 201 -14.62 18.28 -12.55
CA ALA A 201 -14.13 18.03 -11.19
C ALA A 201 -15.28 17.78 -10.19
N GLU A 202 -16.48 18.31 -10.47
CA GLU A 202 -17.68 18.05 -9.68
C GLU A 202 -18.17 16.58 -9.79
N VAL A 203 -18.08 15.97 -10.97
CA VAL A 203 -18.44 14.56 -11.18
C VAL A 203 -17.45 13.66 -10.45
N ASP A 204 -16.16 13.98 -10.53
CA ASP A 204 -15.11 13.25 -9.80
C ASP A 204 -15.28 13.40 -8.28
N GLN A 205 -15.64 14.59 -7.79
CA GLN A 205 -15.94 14.79 -6.36
C GLN A 205 -17.16 13.98 -5.89
N LYS A 206 -18.22 13.91 -6.70
CA LYS A 206 -19.40 13.07 -6.39
C LYS A 206 -19.06 11.59 -6.42
N LEU A 207 -18.26 11.14 -7.39
CA LEU A 207 -17.81 9.76 -7.46
C LEU A 207 -16.95 9.40 -6.24
N LYS A 208 -15.99 10.26 -5.88
CA LYS A 208 -15.17 10.09 -4.68
C LYS A 208 -16.02 10.00 -3.42
N ALA A 209 -17.00 10.89 -3.25
CA ALA A 209 -17.91 10.85 -2.12
C ALA A 209 -18.72 9.54 -2.08
N SER A 210 -19.22 9.08 -3.23
CA SER A 210 -19.98 7.82 -3.34
C SER A 210 -19.13 6.58 -3.04
N ILE A 211 -17.87 6.55 -3.52
CA ILE A 211 -16.93 5.47 -3.20
C ILE A 211 -16.63 5.50 -1.70
N LEU A 212 -16.33 6.67 -1.14
CA LEU A 212 -16.04 6.79 0.28
C LEU A 212 -17.24 6.32 1.10
N GLU A 213 -18.45 6.79 0.83
CA GLU A 213 -19.67 6.36 1.54
C GLU A 213 -19.91 4.85 1.45
N LYS A 214 -19.65 4.23 0.30
CA LYS A 214 -19.86 2.79 0.10
C LYS A 214 -18.87 1.92 0.87
N TYR A 215 -17.62 2.36 1.00
CA TYR A 215 -16.52 1.56 1.56
C TYR A 215 -15.99 2.06 2.91
N MET A 216 -16.44 3.23 3.38
CA MET A 216 -16.04 3.77 4.68
C MET A 216 -16.81 3.06 5.78
N LEU A 217 -16.07 2.33 6.62
CA LEU A 217 -16.60 1.80 7.87
C LEU A 217 -16.58 2.92 8.91
N VAL A 218 -17.76 3.38 9.32
CA VAL A 218 -17.92 4.31 10.44
C VAL A 218 -18.27 3.48 11.67
N ASP A 219 -17.42 3.55 12.71
CA ASP A 219 -17.69 2.90 13.99
C ASP A 219 -18.61 3.77 14.85
N ASP A 220 -19.92 3.52 14.73
CA ASP A 220 -20.94 4.17 15.56
C ASP A 220 -21.14 3.49 16.93
N GLU A 221 -20.30 2.50 17.32
CA GLU A 221 -20.48 1.79 18.59
C GLU A 221 -20.19 2.69 19.80
N GLU A 222 -19.22 3.60 19.66
CA GLU A 222 -18.85 4.54 20.72
C GLU A 222 -19.86 5.66 20.90
N ASP A 223 -20.47 6.14 19.81
CA ASP A 223 -21.54 7.15 19.88
C ASP A 223 -22.79 6.64 20.60
N LYS A 224 -23.04 5.33 20.58
CA LYS A 224 -24.12 4.69 21.36
C LYS A 224 -23.82 4.66 22.86
N LYS A 225 -22.56 4.78 23.28
CA LYS A 225 -22.17 4.79 24.70
C LYS A 225 -22.49 6.15 25.29
N VAL A 226 -23.69 6.29 25.84
CA VAL A 226 -24.06 7.46 26.64
C VAL A 226 -23.17 7.53 27.88
N HIS A 227 -22.17 8.40 27.87
CA HIS A 227 -21.36 8.71 29.03
C HIS A 227 -22.27 9.28 30.13
N ARG A 228 -22.46 8.51 31.20
CA ARG A 228 -23.09 8.98 32.44
C ARG A 228 -21.97 9.22 33.44
N PRO A 229 -21.53 10.48 33.65
CA PRO A 229 -20.56 10.78 34.70
C PRO A 229 -21.09 10.20 36.01
N VAL A 230 -20.28 9.34 36.63
CA VAL A 230 -20.63 8.76 37.93
C VAL A 230 -20.75 9.91 38.91
N THR A 231 -21.94 10.11 39.47
CA THR A 231 -22.16 11.11 40.52
C THR A 231 -21.11 10.86 41.60
N PRO A 232 -20.30 11.87 41.97
CA PRO A 232 -19.28 11.71 42.99
C PRO A 232 -19.89 10.98 44.19
N LYS A 233 -19.34 9.81 44.54
CA LYS A 233 -19.84 9.00 45.66
C LYS A 233 -20.01 9.93 46.85
N ASP A 234 -21.26 10.10 47.29
CA ASP A 234 -21.56 10.96 48.43
C ASP A 234 -20.62 10.60 49.57
N ALA A 235 -19.75 11.55 49.94
CA ALA A 235 -18.81 11.34 51.01
C ALA A 235 -19.60 10.92 52.26
N PRO A 236 -19.15 9.91 53.02
CA PRO A 236 -19.88 9.39 54.17
C PRO A 236 -20.26 10.55 55.08
N LYS A 237 -21.56 10.71 55.32
CA LYS A 237 -22.12 11.85 56.06
C LYS A 237 -21.39 11.99 57.40
N LYS A 238 -20.81 13.16 57.66
CA LYS A 238 -20.16 13.48 58.94
C LYS A 238 -21.23 13.55 60.04
N MET A 239 -21.41 12.44 60.77
CA MET A 239 -22.44 12.32 61.82
C MET A 239 -21.99 12.86 63.18
N VAL A 240 -20.68 12.97 63.39
CA VAL A 240 -20.09 13.43 64.66
C VAL A 240 -20.13 14.96 64.72
N ARG A 241 -20.76 15.50 65.75
CA ARG A 241 -20.85 16.94 66.02
C ARG A 241 -20.27 17.26 67.40
N TYR A 242 -19.59 18.41 67.49
CA TYR A 242 -18.91 18.87 68.69
C TYR A 242 -19.56 20.14 69.23
N HIS A 243 -19.55 20.29 70.56
CA HIS A 243 -19.83 21.55 71.25
C HIS A 243 -18.81 21.73 72.37
N GLY A 244 -18.07 22.85 72.36
CA GLY A 244 -17.05 23.12 73.39
C GLY A 244 -16.02 21.99 73.54
N SER A 245 -15.41 21.54 72.44
CA SER A 245 -14.45 20.41 72.38
C SER A 245 -14.98 19.02 72.80
N GLN A 246 -16.24 18.88 73.20
CA GLN A 246 -16.84 17.61 73.58
C GLN A 246 -17.71 17.04 72.44
N VAL A 247 -17.62 15.73 72.21
CA VAL A 247 -18.50 15.01 71.27
C VAL A 247 -19.90 14.94 71.88
N VAL A 248 -20.87 15.54 71.20
CA VAL A 248 -22.26 15.60 71.69
C VAL A 248 -23.14 14.55 71.03
N THR A 249 -23.03 14.41 69.71
CA THR A 249 -23.86 13.47 68.94
C THR A 249 -23.00 12.75 67.92
N THR A 250 -23.00 11.43 67.93
CA THR A 250 -22.34 10.59 66.91
C THR A 250 -23.31 10.08 65.85
N LYS A 251 -24.61 10.33 66.04
CA LYS A 251 -25.70 9.81 65.19
C LYS A 251 -26.36 10.85 64.28
N GLY A 252 -25.84 12.08 64.24
CA GLY A 252 -26.41 13.16 63.41
C GLY A 252 -27.69 13.79 63.95
N GLU A 253 -28.00 13.59 65.23
CA GLU A 253 -29.13 14.23 65.91
C GLU A 253 -28.97 15.76 65.89
N ARG A 254 -30.07 16.48 65.67
CA ARG A 254 -30.05 17.94 65.47
C ARG A 254 -30.05 18.76 66.76
N TYR A 255 -30.50 18.17 67.86
CA TYR A 255 -30.67 18.85 69.14
C TYR A 255 -30.08 17.99 70.25
N HIS A 256 -29.44 18.63 71.22
CA HIS A 256 -28.90 17.99 72.40
C HIS A 256 -29.36 18.75 73.64
N LEU A 257 -29.75 18.01 74.68
CA LEU A 257 -30.14 18.62 75.95
C LEU A 257 -28.88 19.05 76.70
N VAL A 258 -28.61 20.35 76.70
CA VAL A 258 -27.57 20.93 77.56
C VAL A 258 -28.13 20.98 78.99
N LYS A 259 -27.72 20.03 79.82
CA LYS A 259 -27.98 20.11 81.26
C LYS A 259 -27.17 21.28 81.80
N LYS A 260 -27.86 22.33 82.25
CA LYS A 260 -27.21 23.37 83.04
C LYS A 260 -26.80 22.72 84.36
N GLU A 261 -25.56 22.90 84.79
CA GLU A 261 -25.15 22.55 86.15
C GLU A 261 -25.98 23.42 87.09
N GLU A 262 -27.05 22.85 87.64
CA GLU A 262 -27.70 23.45 88.78
C GLU A 262 -26.71 23.41 89.94
N PRO A 263 -26.55 24.54 90.68
CA PRO A 263 -25.55 24.62 91.73
C PRO A 263 -25.79 23.48 92.72
N GLU A 264 -24.76 22.68 92.95
CA GLU A 264 -24.75 21.48 93.79
C GLU A 264 -25.32 21.72 95.19
N ASP A 265 -25.36 22.99 95.64
CA ASP A 265 -25.97 23.41 96.89
C ASP A 265 -27.49 23.17 96.95
N MET A 266 -28.22 23.21 95.83
CA MET A 266 -29.66 22.92 95.81
C MET A 266 -29.97 21.44 96.08
N LYS A 267 -29.06 20.52 95.74
CA LYS A 267 -29.26 19.08 96.00
C LYS A 267 -29.15 18.75 97.49
N LYS A 268 -28.36 19.52 98.25
CA LYS A 268 -28.21 19.32 99.70
C LYS A 268 -29.48 19.72 100.47
N THR A 269 -30.30 20.62 99.93
CA THR A 269 -31.57 21.03 100.54
C THR A 269 -32.69 20.01 100.31
N TYR A 270 -32.50 19.01 99.46
CA TYR A 270 -33.49 17.96 99.24
C TYR A 270 -33.52 17.01 100.45
N VAL A 271 -34.32 17.36 101.45
CA VAL A 271 -34.65 16.52 102.59
C VAL A 271 -35.35 15.28 102.05
N SER A 272 -34.57 14.21 101.85
CA SER A 272 -35.09 12.90 101.48
C SER A 272 -35.87 12.33 102.66
N LEU A 273 -37.17 12.62 102.71
CA LEU A 273 -38.09 12.01 103.66
C LEU A 273 -38.11 10.51 103.40
N LYS A 274 -37.40 9.75 104.25
CA LYS A 274 -37.45 8.29 104.19
C LYS A 274 -38.89 7.84 104.46
N PRO A 275 -39.46 6.97 103.62
CA PRO A 275 -40.80 6.45 103.83
C PRO A 275 -40.90 5.78 105.21
N ALA A 276 -41.90 6.18 106.00
CA ALA A 276 -42.12 5.65 107.34
C ALA A 276 -42.23 4.12 107.30
N ARG A 277 -41.41 3.45 108.14
CA ARG A 277 -41.41 1.99 108.32
C ARG A 277 -42.83 1.53 108.64
N LYS A 278 -43.44 0.76 107.74
CA LYS A 278 -44.73 0.12 108.00
C LYS A 278 -44.55 -0.91 109.12
N TYR A 279 -45.17 -0.65 110.26
CA TYR A 279 -45.29 -1.59 111.37
C TYR A 279 -46.01 -2.84 110.87
N ARG A 280 -45.37 -4.00 110.99
CA ARG A 280 -46.01 -5.30 110.75
C ARG A 280 -46.69 -5.72 112.05
N PHE A 281 -48.02 -5.67 112.05
CA PHE A 281 -48.83 -6.34 113.07
C PHE A 281 -48.68 -7.85 112.89
N HIS A 282 -48.14 -8.52 113.90
CA HIS A 282 -48.24 -9.96 114.10
C HIS A 282 -48.93 -10.18 115.44
#